data_AF-A0A7W0JAF4-F1
#
_entry.id   AF-A0A7W0JAF4-F1
#
_cell.length_a   1.000
_cell.length_b   1.000
_cell.length_c   1.000
_cell.angle_alpha   90.00
_cell.angle_beta   90.00
_cell.angle_gamma   90.00
#
_symmetry.space_group_name_H-M   'P 1'
#
loop_
_entity.id
_entity.type
_entity.pdbx_description
1 polymer ?
#
loop_
_entity_poly.entity_id
_entity_poly.type
_entity_poly.pdbx_seq_one_letter_code
_entity_poly.pdbx_strand_id
1 'polypeptide(L)' 'MDVPRILLSGVVFGESPRWHDGRLWFSDWGAREVVTVDLAGRREVVRRMSTFPFSLDWLPDGRLLIVSSELQRQEP' A
#
# COMPACT_ATOMS: atom_id res chain seq x y z
N MET A 1 6.45 27.73 9.80
CA MET A 1 6.51 26.30 9.41
C MET A 1 5.10 25.81 9.44
N ASP A 2 4.60 25.29 8.33
CA ASP A 2 3.25 24.75 8.29
C ASP A 2 3.18 23.47 9.12
N VAL A 3 2.11 23.34 9.90
CA VAL A 3 1.88 22.14 10.72
C VAL A 3 1.40 21.03 9.79
N PRO A 4 2.01 19.83 9.82
CA PRO A 4 1.53 18.70 9.03
C PRO A 4 0.07 18.39 9.34
N ARG A 5 -0.75 18.22 8.30
CA ARG A 5 -2.13 17.72 8.43
C ARG A 5 -2.15 16.20 8.28
N ILE A 6 -2.81 15.53 9.20
CA ILE A 6 -3.10 14.09 9.09
C ILE A 6 -4.16 13.88 8.00
N LEU A 7 -3.83 13.09 6.98
CA LEU A 7 -4.78 12.68 5.93
C LEU A 7 -5.48 11.36 6.26
N LEU A 8 -4.77 10.44 6.93
CA LEU A 8 -5.31 9.16 7.33
C LEU A 8 -4.69 8.71 8.65
N SER A 9 -5.52 8.17 9.54
CA SER A 9 -5.14 7.50 10.78
C SER A 9 -5.69 6.08 10.79
N GLY A 10 -5.28 5.27 11.77
CA GLY A 10 -5.78 3.89 11.91
C GLY A 10 -5.20 2.91 10.88
N VAL A 11 -4.09 3.25 10.24
CA VAL A 11 -3.28 2.32 9.45
C VAL A 11 -2.65 1.31 10.41
N VAL A 12 -2.83 0.01 10.17
CA VAL A 12 -2.35 -1.01 11.12
C VAL A 12 -0.85 -1.18 11.01
N PHE A 13 -0.34 -1.39 9.80
CA PHE A 13 1.09 -1.40 9.51
C PHE A 13 1.34 -0.96 8.05
N GLY A 14 1.56 0.34 7.85
CA GLY A 14 1.63 0.95 6.52
C GLY A 14 3.04 0.96 5.93
N GLU A 15 3.19 0.39 4.74
CA GLU A 15 4.47 0.16 4.07
C GLU A 15 4.44 0.51 2.58
N SER A 16 5.63 0.69 2.02
CA SER A 16 5.84 0.96 0.59
C SER A 16 4.97 2.09 0.01
N PRO A 17 4.97 3.30 0.60
CA PRO A 17 4.18 4.41 0.08
C PRO A 17 4.67 4.82 -1.33
N ARG A 18 3.73 5.04 -2.24
CA ARG A 18 3.97 5.55 -3.60
C ARG A 18 2.92 6.59 -3.96
N TRP A 19 3.35 7.74 -4.46
CA TRP A 19 2.40 8.70 -5.03
C TRP A 19 2.14 8.34 -6.49
N HIS A 20 0.88 8.14 -6.85
CA HIS A 20 0.47 7.80 -8.21
C HIS A 20 -0.96 8.29 -8.46
N ASP A 21 -1.17 8.97 -9.59
CA ASP A 21 -2.48 9.52 -10.01
C ASP A 21 -3.21 10.33 -8.93
N GLY A 22 -2.48 11.25 -8.29
CA GLY A 22 -3.04 12.17 -7.30
C GLY A 22 -3.41 11.53 -5.96
N ARG A 23 -2.98 10.28 -5.72
CA ARG A 23 -3.24 9.54 -4.48
C ARG A 23 -1.93 8.96 -3.93
N LEU A 24 -1.86 8.84 -2.61
CA LEU A 24 -0.86 8.01 -1.95
C LEU A 24 -1.36 6.57 -1.89
N TRP A 25 -0.66 5.68 -2.54
CA TRP A 25 -0.83 4.23 -2.47
C TRP A 25 0.10 3.66 -1.42
N PHE A 26 -0.33 2.67 -0.67
CA PHE A 26 0.52 1.95 0.27
C PHE A 26 -0.08 0.57 0.58
N SER A 27 0.76 -0.30 1.10
CA SER A 27 0.37 -1.59 1.65
C SER A 27 0.08 -1.46 3.14
N ASP A 28 -1.12 -1.84 3.59
CA ASP A 28 -1.40 -2.05 5.01
C ASP A 28 -1.26 -3.55 5.33
N TRP A 29 -0.11 -3.93 5.88
CA TRP A 29 0.20 -5.33 6.14
C TRP A 29 -0.75 -5.92 7.17
N GLY A 30 -1.01 -5.19 8.26
CA GLY A 30 -1.86 -5.66 9.35
C GLY A 30 -3.32 -5.84 8.91
N ALA A 31 -3.82 -4.95 8.04
CA ALA A 31 -5.16 -5.07 7.47
C ALA A 31 -5.22 -6.03 6.26
N ARG A 32 -4.07 -6.44 5.70
CA ARG A 32 -3.94 -7.20 4.43
C ARG A 32 -4.63 -6.49 3.26
N GLU A 33 -4.39 -5.18 3.17
CA GLU A 33 -5.04 -4.30 2.20
C GLU A 33 -4.00 -3.51 1.39
N VAL A 34 -4.25 -3.34 0.10
CA VAL A 34 -3.64 -2.26 -0.70
C VAL A 34 -4.61 -1.08 -0.68
N VAL A 35 -4.13 0.04 -0.18
CA VAL A 35 -4.95 1.20 0.17
C VAL A 35 -4.46 2.42 -0.59
N THR A 36 -5.40 3.29 -0.96
CA THR A 36 -5.08 4.65 -1.37
C THR A 36 -5.69 5.67 -0.42
N VAL A 37 -5.03 6.82 -0.31
CA VAL A 37 -5.58 8.03 0.31
C VAL A 37 -5.30 9.24 -0.57
N ASP A 38 -6.29 10.11 -0.74
CA ASP A 38 -6.13 11.38 -1.46
C ASP A 38 -5.85 12.56 -0.52
N LEU A 39 -5.64 13.75 -1.10
CA LEU A 39 -5.41 14.99 -0.32
C LEU A 39 -6.63 15.46 0.50
N ALA A 40 -7.82 14.91 0.24
CA ALA A 40 -9.01 15.15 1.08
C ALA A 40 -9.07 14.19 2.29
N GLY A 41 -8.18 13.20 2.37
CA GLY A 41 -8.16 12.16 3.40
C GLY A 41 -9.11 10.99 3.12
N ARG A 42 -9.59 10.85 1.87
CA ARG A 42 -10.48 9.77 1.48
C ARG A 42 -9.68 8.49 1.28
N ARG A 43 -9.87 7.55 2.20
CA ARG A 43 -9.31 6.19 2.16
C ARG A 43 -10.13 5.31 1.20
N GLU A 44 -9.45 4.59 0.32
CA GLU A 44 -10.05 3.57 -0.54
C GLU A 44 -9.23 2.28 -0.47
N VAL A 45 -9.90 1.15 -0.25
CA VAL A 45 -9.27 -0.18 -0.31
C VAL A 45 -9.35 -0.68 -1.74
N VAL A 46 -8.23 -0.63 -2.45
CA VAL A 46 -8.14 -1.05 -3.86
C VAL A 46 -8.13 -2.57 -3.97
N ARG A 47 -7.49 -3.25 -3.01
CA ARG A 47 -7.47 -4.72 -2.98
C ARG A 47 -7.35 -5.23 -1.55
N ARG A 48 -8.18 -6.24 -1.23
CA ARG A 48 -8.00 -7.11 -0.05
C ARG A 48 -7.24 -8.36 -0.47
N MET A 49 -6.31 -8.80 0.36
CA MET A 49 -5.47 -9.96 0.09
C MET A 49 -5.59 -10.99 1.22
N SER A 50 -5.48 -12.26 0.89
CA SER A 50 -5.40 -13.34 1.89
C SER A 50 -4.03 -13.36 2.59
N THR A 51 -3.00 -12.84 1.92
CA THR A 51 -1.60 -12.74 2.33
C THR A 51 -1.18 -11.30 2.67
N PHE A 52 0.02 -11.11 3.22
CA PHE A 52 0.57 -9.78 3.46
C PHE A 52 1.03 -9.11 2.16
N PRO A 53 0.53 -7.92 1.80
CA PRO A 53 1.04 -7.15 0.67
C PRO A 53 2.34 -6.45 1.09
N PHE A 54 3.53 -6.98 0.80
CA PHE A 54 4.79 -6.38 1.23
C PHE A 54 5.09 -5.04 0.55
N SER A 55 5.09 -5.02 -0.77
CA SER A 55 5.40 -3.82 -1.55
C SER A 55 4.61 -3.77 -2.85
N LEU A 56 4.62 -2.60 -3.50
CA LEU A 56 3.94 -2.37 -4.76
C LEU A 56 4.72 -1.40 -5.64
N ASP A 57 4.59 -1.55 -6.95
CA ASP A 57 5.03 -0.57 -7.95
C ASP A 57 4.32 -0.78 -9.29
N TRP A 58 4.49 0.16 -10.22
CA TRP A 58 3.90 0.10 -11.55
C TRP A 58 4.92 -0.36 -12.59
N LEU A 59 4.49 -1.23 -13.49
CA LEU A 59 5.22 -1.55 -14.71
C LEU A 59 5.17 -0.36 -15.69
N PRO A 60 6.09 -0.26 -16.67
CA PRO A 60 6.09 0.81 -17.68
C PRO A 60 4.79 0.92 -18.50
N ASP A 61 3.99 -0.15 -18.55
CA ASP A 61 2.69 -0.19 -19.23
C ASP A 61 1.51 0.23 -18.32
N GLY A 62 1.78 0.68 -17.09
CA GLY A 62 0.78 1.15 -16.13
C GLY A 62 0.12 0.07 -15.30
N ARG A 63 0.46 -1.22 -15.47
CA ARG A 63 -0.07 -2.28 -14.60
C ARG A 63 0.59 -2.24 -13.22
N LEU A 64 -0.22 -2.37 -12.17
CA LEU A 64 0.24 -2.46 -10.78
C LEU A 64 0.76 -3.87 -10.47
N LEU A 65 1.99 -3.96 -9.97
CA LEU A 65 2.61 -5.14 -9.39
C LEU A 65 2.55 -5.03 -7.87
N ILE A 66 2.10 -6.10 -7.21
CA ILE A 66 2.07 -6.21 -5.75
C ILE A 66 2.89 -7.43 -5.36
N VAL A 67 3.94 -7.21 -4.57
CA VAL A 67 4.67 -8.30 -3.92
C VAL A 67 3.90 -8.66 -2.66
N SER A 68 3.48 -9.90 -2.55
CA SER A 68 2.90 -10.46 -1.33
C SER A 68 3.67 -11.71 -0.90
N SER A 69 3.36 -12.26 0.26
CA SER A 69 3.78 -13.65 0.54
C SER A 69 3.16 -14.62 -0.50
N GLU A 70 3.76 -15.73 -0.97
CA GLU A 70 4.90 -16.57 -0.51
C GLU A 70 5.76 -17.13 -1.68
N LEU A 71 7.03 -17.48 -1.41
CA LEU A 71 7.48 -18.89 -1.40
C LEU A 71 8.83 -19.00 -0.67
N GLN A 72 8.88 -19.80 0.40
CA GLN A 72 10.13 -20.22 1.02
C GLN A 72 10.48 -21.63 0.55
N ARG A 73 11.75 -21.84 0.18
CA ARG A 73 12.35 -23.17 0.11
C ARG A 73 13.74 -23.09 0.72
N GLN A 74 13.94 -23.89 1.75
CA GLN A 74 15.20 -24.03 2.45
C GLN A 74 15.85 -25.35 2.04
N GLU A 75 17.11 -25.29 1.61
CA GLU A 75 17.98 -26.41 1.26
C GLU A 75 19.19 -26.41 2.23
N PRO A 76 19.98 -27.50 2.32
CA PRO A 76 20.85 -27.81 3.46
C PRO A 76 21.76 -26.68 3.97
#